data_AF-W4VBS3-F1
#
_entry.id   AF-W4VBS3-F1
#
_cell.length_a   1.000
_cell.length_b   1.000
_cell.length_c   1.000
_cell.angle_alpha   90.00
_cell.angle_beta   90.00
_cell.angle_gamma   90.00
#
_symmetry.space_group_name_H-M   'P 1'
#
loop_
_entity.id
_entity.type
_entity.pdbx_description
1 polymer ?
#
loop_
_entity_poly.entity_id
_entity_poly.type
_entity_poly.pdbx_seq_one_letter_code
_entity_poly.pdbx_strand_id
1 'polypeptide(L)'
;MIPRDLYIDYNAKVKHYLEANNRVNDPDFYKINCAHNIGPYMKYEGKFSAYSMNFLAGLIKEIFDIEIHDYIRVNTEGFVQIVNLFGGVDIYVPYSMHYDDIYQDLSIHIDKGWNHLDGKKAEGFVRYRQSNDEMGNITHSIGDYERKKEPD
;
A
#
# COMPACT_ATOMS: atom_id res chain seq x y z
N MET A 1 5.85 8.82 -3.39
CA MET A 1 5.31 7.60 -2.74
C MET A 1 6.34 7.14 -1.72
N ILE A 2 5.94 6.86 -0.47
CA ILE A 2 6.85 6.31 0.54
C ILE A 2 6.88 4.79 0.36
N PRO A 3 8.06 4.14 0.21
CA PRO A 3 8.14 2.69 0.10
C PRO A 3 7.59 2.00 1.35
N ARG A 4 6.67 1.06 1.16
CA ARG A 4 6.00 0.31 2.24
C ARG A 4 7.00 -0.41 3.16
N ASP A 5 8.06 -0.93 2.59
CA ASP A 5 9.06 -1.75 3.29
C ASP A 5 10.30 -0.93 3.69
N LEU A 6 10.19 0.42 3.73
CA LEU A 6 11.22 1.30 4.27
C LEU A 6 11.55 0.88 5.70
N TYR A 7 12.82 0.59 5.97
CA TYR A 7 13.30 0.25 7.30
C TYR A 7 13.29 1.46 8.22
N ILE A 8 12.80 1.27 9.44
CA ILE A 8 12.68 2.27 10.49
C ILE A 8 13.49 1.80 11.69
N ASP A 9 14.58 2.51 11.99
CA ASP A 9 15.33 2.28 13.23
C ASP A 9 14.63 2.99 14.38
N TYR A 10 13.81 2.27 15.13
CA TYR A 10 13.08 2.90 16.21
C TYR A 10 13.93 3.22 17.44
N ASN A 11 13.51 4.25 18.18
CA ASN A 11 14.06 4.57 19.49
C ASN A 11 13.79 3.48 20.55
N ALA A 12 14.44 3.61 21.70
CA ALA A 12 14.37 2.66 22.80
C ALA A 12 12.93 2.42 23.33
N LYS A 13 12.05 3.43 23.30
CA LYS A 13 10.68 3.30 23.79
C LYS A 13 9.86 2.32 22.94
N VAL A 14 9.98 2.42 21.62
CA VAL A 14 9.31 1.49 20.69
C VAL A 14 9.97 0.11 20.76
N LYS A 15 11.31 0.04 20.79
CA LYS A 15 12.04 -1.23 20.93
C LYS A 15 11.63 -1.99 22.18
N HIS A 16 11.47 -1.32 23.32
CA HIS A 16 10.96 -1.92 24.54
C HIS A 16 9.54 -2.50 24.38
N TYR A 17 8.65 -1.79 23.69
CA TYR A 17 7.33 -2.32 23.34
C TYR A 17 7.44 -3.59 22.47
N LEU A 18 8.31 -3.58 21.46
CA LEU A 18 8.53 -4.74 20.60
C LEU A 18 9.08 -5.93 21.39
N GLU A 19 10.04 -5.71 22.28
CA GLU A 19 10.59 -6.74 23.18
C GLU A 19 9.51 -7.35 24.06
N ALA A 20 8.72 -6.51 24.75
CA ALA A 20 7.64 -6.95 25.63
C ALA A 20 6.56 -7.79 24.93
N ASN A 21 6.47 -7.69 23.60
CA ASN A 21 5.50 -8.41 22.76
C ASN A 21 6.14 -9.50 21.88
N ASN A 22 7.41 -9.86 22.12
CA ASN A 22 8.16 -10.84 21.33
C ASN A 22 8.27 -10.50 19.82
N ARG A 23 8.31 -9.20 19.50
CA ARG A 23 8.40 -8.67 18.13
C ARG A 23 9.73 -8.00 17.81
N VAL A 24 10.63 -7.87 18.78
CA VAL A 24 11.93 -7.19 18.59
C VAL A 24 12.81 -7.82 17.51
N ASN A 25 12.68 -9.14 17.29
CA ASN A 25 13.42 -9.88 16.27
C ASN A 25 12.59 -10.10 14.99
N ASP A 26 11.39 -9.54 14.91
CA ASP A 26 10.50 -9.66 13.76
C ASP A 26 10.78 -8.50 12.79
N PRO A 27 11.45 -8.74 11.65
CA PRO A 27 11.84 -7.69 10.73
C PRO A 27 10.64 -6.94 10.13
N ASP A 28 9.44 -7.53 10.11
CA ASP A 28 8.25 -6.86 9.61
C ASP A 28 7.82 -5.69 10.50
N PHE A 29 8.13 -5.71 11.80
CA PHE A 29 7.85 -4.60 12.70
C PHE A 29 8.70 -3.36 12.42
N TYR A 30 9.87 -3.54 11.81
CA TYR A 30 10.78 -2.45 11.43
C TYR A 30 10.50 -1.88 10.04
N LYS A 31 9.45 -2.32 9.36
CA LYS A 31 8.98 -1.69 8.12
C LYS A 31 7.99 -0.57 8.45
N ILE A 32 8.03 0.56 7.72
CA ILE A 32 7.13 1.69 7.96
C ILE A 32 5.65 1.29 7.87
N ASN A 33 5.33 0.29 7.06
CA ASN A 33 3.97 -0.21 6.99
C ASN A 33 3.46 -0.80 8.29
N CYS A 34 4.29 -1.20 9.25
CA CYS A 34 3.85 -1.69 10.55
C CYS A 34 3.51 -0.55 11.53
N ALA A 35 3.83 0.71 11.19
CA ALA A 35 3.51 1.86 12.03
C ALA A 35 2.02 1.96 12.40
N HIS A 36 1.12 1.58 11.48
CA HIS A 36 -0.32 1.59 11.76
C HIS A 36 -0.74 0.59 12.84
N ASN A 37 0.05 -0.47 13.05
CA ASN A 37 -0.17 -1.43 14.13
C ASN A 37 0.46 -0.94 15.43
N ILE A 38 1.68 -0.42 15.39
CA ILE A 38 2.43 0.02 16.58
C ILE A 38 1.72 1.18 17.30
N GLY A 39 1.21 2.17 16.55
CA GLY A 39 0.58 3.37 17.12
C GLY A 39 -0.54 3.06 18.14
N PRO A 40 -1.57 2.26 17.78
CA PRO A 40 -2.63 1.86 18.70
C PRO A 40 -2.14 1.11 19.94
N TYR A 41 -1.15 0.22 19.82
CA TYR A 41 -0.61 -0.50 20.97
C TYR A 41 0.10 0.42 21.95
N MET A 42 0.87 1.38 21.44
CA MET A 42 1.56 2.37 22.27
C MET A 42 0.62 3.48 22.78
N LYS A 43 -0.66 3.48 22.34
CA LYS A 43 -1.62 4.57 22.55
C LYS A 43 -1.00 5.93 22.21
N TYR A 44 -0.33 6.01 21.06
CA TYR A 44 0.43 7.19 20.67
C TYR A 44 -0.51 8.34 20.29
N GLU A 45 -0.63 9.32 21.18
CA GLU A 45 -1.44 10.53 20.99
C GLU A 45 -0.75 11.56 20.09
N GLY A 46 -1.53 12.48 19.55
CA GLY A 46 -1.06 13.51 18.63
C GLY A 46 -2.21 14.36 18.11
N LYS A 47 -2.01 14.97 16.94
CA LYS A 47 -2.99 15.89 16.32
C LYS A 47 -4.31 15.21 15.93
N PHE A 48 -4.25 13.94 15.53
CA PHE A 48 -5.38 13.19 14.99
C PHE A 48 -6.04 12.32 16.06
N SER A 49 -7.30 11.92 15.84
CA SER A 49 -8.01 11.01 16.75
C SER A 49 -7.48 9.57 16.71
N ALA A 50 -6.88 9.16 15.58
CA ALA A 50 -6.39 7.80 15.39
C ALA A 50 -4.92 7.65 15.83
N TYR A 51 -4.67 6.81 16.85
CA TYR A 51 -3.31 6.50 17.32
C TYR A 51 -2.36 6.00 16.22
N SER A 52 -2.89 5.22 15.27
CA SER A 52 -2.13 4.72 14.12
C SER A 52 -1.62 5.85 13.22
N MET A 53 -2.44 6.87 12.99
CA MET A 53 -2.08 8.00 12.14
C MET A 53 -1.18 8.99 12.87
N ASN A 54 -1.37 9.18 14.18
CA ASN A 54 -0.44 9.99 14.97
C ASN A 54 0.97 9.41 14.97
N PHE A 55 1.10 8.10 15.18
CA PHE A 55 2.42 7.45 15.18
C PHE A 55 3.08 7.54 13.80
N LEU A 56 2.34 7.24 12.72
CA LEU A 56 2.86 7.36 11.35
C LEU A 56 3.25 8.81 11.01
N ALA A 57 2.43 9.81 11.39
CA ALA A 57 2.74 11.22 11.17
C ALA A 57 4.00 11.65 11.95
N GLY A 58 4.15 11.20 13.19
CA GLY A 58 5.35 11.42 14.00
C GLY A 58 6.60 10.84 13.36
N LEU A 59 6.53 9.60 12.85
CA LEU A 59 7.64 8.98 12.12
C LEU A 59 7.99 9.75 10.85
N ILE A 60 6.99 10.18 10.06
CA ILE A 60 7.24 10.96 8.84
C ILE A 60 7.94 12.29 9.19
N LYS A 61 7.50 12.96 10.27
CA LYS A 61 8.15 14.18 10.74
C LYS A 61 9.58 13.92 11.21
N GLU A 62 9.83 12.85 11.96
CA GLU A 62 11.16 12.53 12.47
C GLU A 62 12.15 12.17 11.36
N ILE A 63 11.72 11.39 10.36
CA ILE A 63 12.59 10.85 9.31
C ILE A 63 12.81 11.88 8.19
N PHE A 64 11.77 12.62 7.81
CA PHE A 64 11.78 13.48 6.63
C PHE A 64 11.67 14.97 6.94
N ASP A 65 11.49 15.35 8.22
CA ASP A 65 11.18 16.72 8.66
C ASP A 65 9.88 17.30 8.08
N ILE A 66 9.00 16.44 7.56
CA ILE A 66 7.71 16.84 6.96
C ILE A 66 6.60 16.80 8.00
N GLU A 67 5.94 17.93 8.22
CA GLU A 67 4.77 18.01 9.10
C GLU A 67 3.49 17.61 8.36
N ILE A 68 2.79 16.60 8.90
CA ILE A 68 1.51 16.14 8.36
C ILE A 68 0.38 16.97 8.96
N HIS A 69 -0.21 17.81 8.12
CA HIS A 69 -1.30 18.69 8.53
C HIS A 69 -2.64 17.93 8.56
N ASP A 70 -2.90 17.10 7.54
CA ASP A 70 -4.13 16.33 7.42
C ASP A 70 -3.86 15.01 6.70
N TYR A 71 -4.82 14.09 6.77
CA TYR A 71 -4.76 12.82 6.06
C TYR A 71 -6.13 12.41 5.55
N ILE A 72 -6.14 11.59 4.51
CA ILE A 72 -7.32 10.89 4.02
C ILE A 72 -7.02 9.40 4.07
N ARG A 73 -7.97 8.62 4.59
CA ARG A 73 -7.92 7.15 4.55
C ARG A 73 -9.10 6.65 3.72
N VAL A 74 -8.79 5.90 2.67
CA VAL A 74 -9.79 5.29 1.78
C VAL A 74 -9.62 3.77 1.88
N ASN A 75 -10.71 3.05 2.09
CA ASN A 75 -10.72 1.60 1.98
C ASN A 75 -10.91 1.18 0.51
N THR A 76 -10.72 -0.10 0.22
CA THR A 76 -10.82 -0.61 -1.15
C THR A 76 -12.18 -0.36 -1.80
N GLU A 77 -13.27 -0.52 -1.05
CA GLU A 77 -14.62 -0.25 -1.54
C GLU A 77 -14.83 1.23 -1.86
N GLY A 78 -14.40 2.13 -0.98
CA GLY A 78 -14.48 3.57 -1.22
C GLY A 78 -13.65 4.00 -2.43
N PHE A 79 -12.51 3.39 -2.68
CA PHE A 79 -11.72 3.62 -3.90
C PHE A 79 -12.52 3.26 -5.15
N VAL A 80 -13.12 2.07 -5.19
CA VAL A 80 -13.97 1.62 -6.31
C VAL A 80 -15.13 2.59 -6.55
N GLN A 81 -15.82 3.00 -5.48
CA GLN A 81 -16.94 3.94 -5.55
C GLN A 81 -16.52 5.31 -6.10
N ILE A 82 -15.37 5.84 -5.66
CA ILE A 82 -14.84 7.12 -6.16
C ILE A 82 -14.58 7.04 -7.66
N VAL A 83 -13.90 5.99 -8.14
CA VAL A 83 -13.63 5.83 -9.58
C VAL A 83 -14.93 5.74 -10.38
N ASN A 84 -15.88 4.94 -9.93
CA ASN A 84 -17.18 4.81 -10.58
C ASN A 84 -17.97 6.12 -10.57
N LEU A 85 -17.89 6.92 -9.50
CA LEU A 85 -18.55 8.21 -9.40
C LEU A 85 -18.09 9.19 -10.49
N PHE A 86 -16.81 9.13 -10.88
CA PHE A 86 -16.26 9.93 -11.97
C PHE A 86 -16.43 9.27 -13.36
N GLY A 87 -17.12 8.13 -13.43
CA GLY A 87 -17.39 7.43 -14.68
C GLY A 87 -16.21 6.60 -15.18
N GLY A 88 -15.26 6.23 -14.32
CA GLY A 88 -14.05 5.49 -14.69
C GLY A 88 -12.82 6.36 -14.89
N VAL A 89 -11.72 5.74 -15.31
CA VAL A 89 -10.45 6.42 -15.60
C VAL A 89 -9.79 5.82 -16.84
N ASP A 90 -9.32 6.68 -17.74
CA ASP A 90 -8.50 6.26 -18.88
C ASP A 90 -7.04 6.18 -18.45
N ILE A 91 -6.41 5.02 -18.66
CA ILE A 91 -5.01 4.79 -18.31
C ILE A 91 -4.30 4.04 -19.42
N TYR A 92 -3.03 4.38 -19.64
CA TYR A 92 -2.15 3.56 -20.45
C TYR A 92 -1.53 2.45 -19.60
N VAL A 93 -1.79 1.21 -19.98
CA VAL A 93 -1.30 0.02 -19.30
C VAL A 93 -0.03 -0.45 -20.02
N PRO A 94 1.16 -0.43 -19.39
CA PRO A 94 2.42 -0.66 -20.10
C PRO A 94 2.65 -2.10 -20.56
N TYR A 95 1.92 -3.07 -19.99
CA TYR A 95 1.99 -4.50 -20.31
C TYR A 95 0.70 -5.20 -19.88
N SER A 96 0.32 -6.32 -20.50
CA SER A 96 -0.91 -7.02 -20.14
C SER A 96 -0.81 -7.58 -18.72
N MET A 97 -1.80 -7.24 -17.89
CA MET A 97 -1.92 -7.67 -16.51
C MET A 97 -2.92 -8.82 -16.45
N HIS A 98 -2.41 -10.03 -16.28
CA HIS A 98 -3.21 -11.23 -16.02
C HIS A 98 -2.82 -11.81 -14.67
N TYR A 99 -3.80 -12.00 -13.80
CA TYR A 99 -3.63 -12.62 -12.48
C TYR A 99 -4.97 -13.16 -12.01
N ASP A 100 -4.98 -14.46 -11.72
CA ASP A 100 -6.11 -15.14 -11.11
C ASP A 100 -5.65 -15.78 -9.80
N ASP A 101 -6.33 -15.44 -8.71
CA ASP A 101 -6.24 -16.15 -7.43
C ASP A 101 -7.62 -16.72 -7.10
N ILE A 102 -7.80 -18.00 -7.44
CA ILE A 102 -9.03 -18.77 -7.23
C ILE A 102 -9.36 -18.89 -5.73
N TYR A 103 -8.37 -18.80 -4.85
CA TYR A 103 -8.58 -18.84 -3.40
C TYR A 103 -9.03 -17.50 -2.82
N GLN A 104 -8.79 -16.39 -3.53
CA GLN A 104 -9.14 -15.03 -3.11
C GLN A 104 -10.21 -14.36 -3.97
N ASP A 105 -10.79 -15.09 -4.94
CA ASP A 105 -11.77 -14.57 -5.91
C ASP A 105 -11.28 -13.25 -6.57
N LEU A 106 -9.98 -13.20 -6.86
CA LEU A 106 -9.33 -12.04 -7.45
C LEU A 106 -8.90 -12.37 -8.87
N SER A 107 -9.62 -11.81 -9.83
CA SER A 107 -9.31 -11.92 -11.25
C SER A 107 -9.01 -10.53 -11.83
N ILE A 108 -7.80 -10.37 -12.39
CA ILE A 108 -7.32 -9.14 -13.01
C ILE A 108 -6.94 -9.48 -14.43
N HIS A 109 -7.70 -8.98 -15.40
CA HIS A 109 -7.37 -9.04 -16.83
C HIS A 109 -7.48 -7.65 -17.44
N ILE A 110 -6.33 -7.02 -17.68
CA ILE A 110 -6.23 -5.70 -18.27
C ILE A 110 -5.15 -5.76 -19.35
N ASP A 111 -5.53 -5.55 -20.61
CA ASP A 111 -4.60 -5.65 -21.73
C ASP A 111 -3.65 -4.46 -21.78
N LYS A 112 -2.46 -4.66 -22.37
CA LYS A 112 -1.54 -3.56 -22.69
C LYS A 112 -2.22 -2.51 -23.58
N GLY A 113 -1.95 -1.24 -23.31
CA GLY A 113 -2.41 -0.09 -24.11
C GLY A 113 -3.38 0.81 -23.36
N TRP A 114 -4.06 1.70 -24.08
CA TRP A 114 -5.08 2.57 -23.50
C TRP A 114 -6.32 1.75 -23.12
N ASN A 115 -6.70 1.85 -21.85
CA ASN A 115 -7.88 1.20 -21.30
C ASN A 115 -8.72 2.20 -20.52
N HIS A 116 -10.03 2.10 -20.67
CA HIS A 116 -10.98 2.74 -19.78
C HIS A 116 -11.32 1.78 -18.62
N LEU A 117 -10.91 2.13 -17.40
CA LEU A 117 -11.08 1.30 -16.22
C LEU A 117 -12.23 1.81 -15.35
N ASP A 118 -13.22 0.95 -15.11
CA ASP A 118 -14.17 1.13 -14.02
C ASP A 118 -13.47 0.95 -12.66
N GLY A 119 -14.19 1.18 -11.56
CA GLY A 119 -13.62 1.10 -10.22
C GLY A 119 -13.03 -0.26 -9.87
N LYS A 120 -13.59 -1.36 -10.36
CA LYS A 120 -13.08 -2.71 -10.08
C LYS A 120 -11.82 -3.01 -10.87
N LYS A 121 -11.79 -2.65 -12.16
CA LYS A 121 -10.57 -2.76 -12.97
C LYS A 121 -9.47 -1.83 -12.46
N ALA A 122 -9.81 -0.62 -12.03
CA ALA A 122 -8.86 0.32 -11.42
C ALA A 122 -8.29 -0.23 -10.11
N GLU A 123 -9.12 -0.89 -9.28
CA GLU A 123 -8.69 -1.57 -8.05
C GLU A 123 -7.66 -2.66 -8.38
N GLY A 124 -7.98 -3.51 -9.36
CA GLY A 124 -7.07 -4.54 -9.87
C GLY A 124 -5.75 -3.93 -10.37
N PHE A 125 -5.82 -2.89 -11.18
CA PHE A 125 -4.65 -2.18 -11.71
C PHE A 125 -3.74 -1.69 -10.60
N VAL A 126 -4.25 -1.00 -9.57
CA VAL A 126 -3.41 -0.43 -8.49
C VAL A 126 -2.89 -1.49 -7.52
N ARG A 127 -3.56 -2.64 -7.40
CA ARG A 127 -3.13 -3.77 -6.56
C ARG A 127 -2.17 -4.74 -7.26
N TYR A 128 -2.08 -4.69 -8.59
CA TYR A 128 -1.22 -5.57 -9.36
C TYR A 128 0.25 -5.42 -8.97
N ARG A 129 0.90 -6.53 -8.59
CA ARG A 129 2.34 -6.57 -8.23
C ARG A 129 3.10 -7.62 -9.01
N GLN A 130 2.47 -8.75 -9.31
CA GLN A 130 3.09 -9.91 -9.94
C GLN A 130 2.10 -10.57 -10.90
N SER A 131 2.61 -11.08 -12.03
CA SER A 131 1.92 -11.98 -12.94
C SER A 131 2.26 -13.42 -12.57
N ASN A 132 1.31 -14.33 -12.74
CA ASN A 132 1.52 -15.76 -12.58
C ASN A 132 1.17 -16.52 -13.87
N ASP A 133 1.77 -17.69 -14.10
CA ASP A 133 1.32 -18.64 -15.12
C ASP A 133 0.09 -19.44 -14.65
N GLU A 134 -0.46 -20.28 -15.54
CA GLU A 134 -1.61 -21.16 -15.25
C GLU A 134 -1.35 -22.15 -14.10
N MET A 135 -0.08 -22.38 -13.73
CA MET A 135 0.34 -23.25 -12.64
C MET A 135 0.57 -22.47 -11.33
N GLY A 136 0.39 -21.15 -11.33
CA GLY A 136 0.59 -20.27 -10.18
C GLY A 136 2.03 -19.84 -9.95
N ASN A 137 2.97 -20.13 -10.87
CA ASN A 137 4.34 -19.67 -10.75
C ASN A 137 4.45 -18.20 -11.16
N ILE A 138 5.22 -17.42 -10.40
CA ILE A 138 5.47 -16.01 -10.72
C ILE A 138 6.25 -15.94 -12.04
N THR A 139 5.64 -15.35 -13.07
CA THR A 139 6.24 -15.15 -14.39
C THR A 139 6.84 -13.76 -14.55
N HIS A 140 6.30 -12.79 -13.81
CA HIS A 140 6.73 -11.41 -13.89
C HIS A 140 6.46 -10.71 -12.55
N SER A 141 7.44 -9.97 -12.03
CA SER A 141 7.28 -9.16 -10.83
C SER A 141 7.66 -7.74 -11.15
N ILE A 142 6.70 -6.83 -11.05
CA ILE A 142 6.90 -5.42 -11.37
C ILE A 142 6.68 -4.56 -10.14
N GLY A 143 7.60 -3.62 -9.92
CA GLY A 143 7.45 -2.58 -8.92
C GLY A 143 6.50 -1.46 -9.36
N ASP A 144 5.97 -0.72 -8.40
CA ASP A 144 5.03 0.41 -8.62
C ASP A 144 5.52 1.46 -9.63
N TYR A 145 6.84 1.59 -9.83
CA TYR A 145 7.44 2.52 -10.78
C TYR A 145 7.17 2.12 -12.23
N GLU A 146 7.35 0.85 -12.59
CA GLU A 146 7.24 0.43 -13.99
C GLU A 146 5.78 0.39 -14.47
N ARG A 147 4.81 0.22 -13.54
CA ARG A 147 3.36 0.33 -13.83
C ARG A 147 2.91 1.72 -14.26
N LYS A 148 3.66 2.76 -13.91
CA LYS A 148 3.30 4.17 -14.14
C LYS A 148 4.09 4.81 -15.27
N LYS A 149 4.85 4.02 -16.04
CA LYS A 149 5.57 4.54 -17.20
C LYS A 149 4.56 4.80 -18.32
N GLU A 150 4.36 6.09 -18.60
CA GLU A 150 3.71 6.55 -19.82
C GLU A 150 4.53 6.09 -21.04
N PRO A 151 3.89 5.85 -22.19
CA PRO A 151 4.62 5.65 -23.43
C PRO A 151 5.31 6.96 -23.84
N ASP A 152 6.52 6.85 -24.40
CA ASP A 152 7.24 7.98 -25.00
C ASP A 152 6.49 8.58 -26.21
#